data_AF-A0A096M9A7-F1
#
_entry.id   AF-A0A096M9A7-F1
#
_cell.length_a   1.000
_cell.length_b   1.000
_cell.length_c   1.000
_cell.angle_alpha   90.00
_cell.angle_beta   90.00
_cell.angle_gamma   90.00
#
_symmetry.space_group_name_H-M   'P 1'
#
loop_
_entity.id
_entity.type
_entity.pdbx_description
1 polymer ?
#
loop_
_entity_poly.entity_id
_entity_poly.type
_entity_poly.pdbx_seq_one_letter_code
_entity_poly.pdbx_strand_id
1 'polypeptide(L)'
;MLVGQSVLRCEVQGWTGRVPTCDEVKCVTPAEIVNGRFSPKKDFYGYREVVRYSCNKGLELRGSRDLFCSEDGKFSSAAPTCVRVECKDPVIINGFWESGSRPPHKYKATVTFKCKPEYTMIGKPTVTCNIDSKWSPGLPKCTKNGNALVGNGNALVGGLTGAVVTIPILLVQNYWM
;
A
#
# COMPACT_ATOMS: atom_id res chain seq x y z
N MET A 1 -9.08 37.06 -0.56
CA MET A 1 -9.85 36.39 -1.61
C MET A 1 -10.28 37.44 -2.61
N LEU A 2 -10.02 37.21 -3.90
CA LEU A 2 -10.49 38.11 -4.95
C LEU A 2 -12.01 37.98 -5.08
N VAL A 3 -12.72 39.10 -4.98
CA VAL A 3 -14.16 39.18 -5.20
C VAL A 3 -14.41 40.05 -6.44
N GLY A 4 -14.86 39.41 -7.51
CA GLY A 4 -15.07 40.03 -8.82
C GLY A 4 -14.31 39.32 -9.94
N GLN A 5 -14.16 40.00 -11.08
CA GLN A 5 -13.41 39.46 -12.22
C GLN A 5 -11.91 39.52 -11.95
N SER A 6 -11.20 38.43 -12.22
CA SER A 6 -9.72 38.36 -12.14
C SER A 6 -9.01 39.02 -13.31
N VAL A 7 -9.76 39.38 -14.36
CA VAL A 7 -9.23 40.01 -15.57
C VAL A 7 -10.19 41.11 -16.00
N LEU A 8 -9.66 42.32 -16.16
CA LEU A 8 -10.37 43.42 -16.80
C LEU A 8 -9.75 43.65 -18.18
N ARG A 9 -10.58 43.98 -19.17
CA ARG A 9 -10.11 44.30 -20.52
C ARG A 9 -10.31 45.80 -20.77
N CYS A 10 -9.29 46.45 -21.32
CA CYS A 10 -9.40 47.84 -21.75
C CYS A 10 -9.92 47.87 -23.20
N GLU A 11 -11.05 48.53 -23.40
CA GLU A 11 -11.65 48.76 -24.72
C GLU A 11 -11.68 50.26 -25.04
N VAL A 12 -12.22 50.62 -26.21
CA VAL A 12 -12.24 52.01 -26.71
C VAL A 12 -12.97 52.97 -25.75
N GLN A 13 -13.95 52.45 -24.98
CA GLN A 13 -14.72 53.22 -23.99
C GLN A 13 -14.18 53.09 -22.55
N GLY A 14 -13.04 52.43 -22.34
CA GLY A 14 -12.41 52.24 -21.03
C GLY A 14 -12.39 50.77 -20.56
N TRP A 15 -12.13 50.58 -19.27
CA TRP A 15 -12.09 49.26 -18.66
C TRP A 15 -13.47 48.61 -18.60
N THR A 16 -13.55 47.37 -19.05
CA THR A 16 -14.75 46.53 -18.96
C THR A 16 -14.87 45.94 -17.56
N GLY A 17 -16.07 46.10 -16.96
CA GLY A 17 -16.37 45.55 -15.65
C GLY A 17 -16.05 46.48 -14.48
N ARG A 18 -16.27 45.99 -13.26
CA ARG A 18 -15.92 46.71 -12.03
C ARG A 18 -14.55 46.24 -11.53
N VAL A 19 -13.78 47.17 -10.98
CA VAL A 19 -12.52 46.85 -10.29
C VAL A 19 -12.80 45.81 -9.19
N PRO A 20 -12.11 44.65 -9.19
CA PRO A 20 -12.33 43.63 -8.19
C PRO A 20 -11.84 44.10 -6.82
N THR A 21 -12.40 43.50 -5.78
CA THR A 21 -12.02 43.79 -4.39
C THR A 21 -11.26 42.62 -3.80
N CYS A 22 -10.41 42.91 -2.81
CA CYS A 22 -9.65 41.89 -2.08
C CYS A 22 -10.18 41.82 -0.66
N ASP A 23 -10.95 40.77 -0.39
CA ASP A 23 -11.43 40.49 0.96
C ASP A 23 -10.37 39.73 1.76
N GLU A 24 -10.36 39.93 3.07
CA GLU A 24 -9.49 39.18 3.96
C GLU A 24 -9.92 37.70 3.97
N VAL A 25 -8.97 36.78 3.79
CA VAL A 25 -9.24 35.34 3.91
C VAL A 25 -9.28 34.98 5.39
N LYS A 26 -10.40 34.43 5.84
CA LYS A 26 -10.58 33.94 7.20
C LYS A 26 -11.12 32.52 7.18
N CYS A 27 -10.34 31.59 7.71
CA CYS A 27 -10.82 30.25 8.00
C CYS A 27 -11.44 30.22 9.40
N VAL A 28 -12.64 29.67 9.51
CA VAL A 28 -13.28 29.38 10.80
C VAL A 28 -12.46 28.32 11.53
N THR A 29 -12.42 28.39 12.86
CA THR A 29 -11.76 27.40 13.69
C THR A 29 -12.10 25.96 13.28
N PRO A 30 -11.09 25.10 13.12
CA PRO A 30 -11.32 23.74 12.62
C PRO A 30 -11.94 22.87 13.72
N ALA A 31 -12.54 21.74 13.32
CA ALA A 31 -13.19 20.83 14.26
C ALA A 31 -12.23 20.28 15.31
N GLU A 32 -12.68 20.22 16.57
CA GLU A 32 -11.95 19.49 17.61
C GLU A 32 -12.01 17.99 17.34
N ILE A 33 -10.96 17.27 17.76
CA ILE A 33 -10.82 15.83 17.53
C ILE A 33 -10.81 15.08 18.85
N VAL A 34 -11.47 13.93 18.89
CA VAL A 34 -11.52 13.07 20.08
C VAL A 34 -10.12 12.55 20.40
N ASN A 35 -9.73 12.60 21.68
CA ASN A 35 -8.41 12.20 22.16
C ASN A 35 -7.23 12.93 21.50
N GLY A 36 -7.44 14.16 21.06
CA GLY A 36 -6.39 15.02 20.53
C GLY A 36 -6.67 16.49 20.79
N ARG A 37 -5.76 17.32 20.30
CA ARG A 37 -5.84 18.78 20.38
C ARG A 37 -5.11 19.40 19.21
N PHE A 38 -5.45 20.63 18.87
CA PHE A 38 -4.67 21.43 17.92
C PHE A 38 -4.19 22.73 18.56
N SER A 39 -3.14 23.30 17.98
CA SER A 39 -2.58 24.59 18.36
C SER A 39 -2.07 25.36 17.13
N PRO A 40 -2.14 26.70 17.13
CA PRO A 40 -2.78 27.55 18.14
C PRO A 40 -4.31 27.44 18.08
N LYS A 41 -5.02 27.72 19.18
CA LYS A 41 -6.49 27.84 19.20
C LYS A 41 -6.88 29.31 18.99
N LYS A 42 -7.63 29.59 17.93
CA LYS A 42 -8.17 30.90 17.56
C LYS A 42 -9.59 30.72 17.03
N ASP A 43 -10.38 31.78 17.04
CA ASP A 43 -11.71 31.78 16.42
C ASP A 43 -11.60 31.81 14.88
N PHE A 44 -10.59 32.52 14.38
CA PHE A 44 -10.29 32.66 12.95
C PHE A 44 -8.81 32.55 12.65
N TYR A 45 -8.49 32.08 11.44
CA TYR A 45 -7.14 31.92 10.93
C TYR A 45 -6.99 32.67 9.61
N GLY A 46 -5.90 33.42 9.48
CA GLY A 46 -5.57 34.15 8.26
C GLY A 46 -5.01 33.24 7.16
N TYR A 47 -4.96 33.73 5.92
CA TYR A 47 -4.36 33.01 4.79
C TYR A 47 -2.97 32.44 5.14
N ARG A 48 -2.75 31.15 4.83
CA ARG A 48 -1.53 30.38 5.12
C ARG A 48 -1.19 30.21 6.59
N GLU A 49 -2.00 30.67 7.54
CA GLU A 49 -1.83 30.30 8.94
C GLU A 49 -2.02 28.79 9.10
N VAL A 50 -1.19 28.18 9.95
CA VAL A 50 -1.13 26.74 10.15
C VAL A 50 -1.66 26.38 11.53
N VAL A 51 -2.55 25.39 11.57
CA VAL A 51 -2.91 24.67 12.78
C VAL A 51 -2.23 23.31 12.78
N ARG A 52 -1.70 22.93 13.94
CA ARG A 52 -1.03 21.65 14.13
C ARG A 52 -1.80 20.77 15.10
N TYR A 53 -2.21 19.61 14.63
CA TYR A 53 -2.88 18.59 15.43
C TYR A 53 -1.89 17.70 16.15
N SER A 54 -2.31 17.23 17.32
CA SER A 54 -1.57 16.29 18.16
C SER A 54 -2.54 15.36 18.87
N CYS A 55 -2.16 14.08 19.00
CA CYS A 55 -2.94 13.09 19.73
C CYS A 55 -2.48 12.98 21.18
N ASN A 56 -3.37 12.50 22.03
CA ASN A 56 -3.05 12.09 23.39
C ASN A 56 -2.05 10.92 23.38
N LYS A 57 -1.35 10.73 24.51
CA LYS A 57 -0.29 9.72 24.65
C LYS A 57 -0.79 8.32 24.27
N GLY A 58 -0.03 7.65 23.41
CA GLY A 58 -0.31 6.27 22.97
C GLY A 58 -1.32 6.14 21.83
N LEU A 59 -1.67 7.26 21.18
CA LEU A 59 -2.47 7.29 19.96
C LEU A 59 -1.66 7.90 18.82
N GLU A 60 -2.02 7.53 17.61
CA GLU A 60 -1.35 7.93 16.39
C GLU A 60 -2.30 8.75 15.51
N LEU A 61 -1.75 9.73 14.83
CA LEU A 61 -2.52 10.65 14.00
C LEU A 61 -2.74 10.06 12.61
N ARG A 62 -4.00 9.79 12.25
CA ARG A 62 -4.41 9.37 10.91
C ARG A 62 -4.96 10.59 10.15
N GLY A 63 -4.19 11.06 9.18
CA GLY A 63 -4.49 12.23 8.35
C GLY A 63 -3.36 13.26 8.39
N SER A 64 -3.64 14.46 7.89
CA SER A 64 -2.68 15.56 7.89
C SER A 64 -2.48 16.12 9.30
N ARG A 65 -1.23 16.25 9.72
CA ARG A 65 -0.88 16.88 11.01
C ARG A 65 -1.00 18.39 10.97
N ASP A 66 -0.55 18.98 9.88
CA ASP A 66 -0.45 20.42 9.70
C ASP A 66 -1.51 20.80 8.64
N LEU A 67 -2.49 21.62 9.02
CA LEU A 67 -3.54 22.15 8.14
C LEU A 67 -3.29 23.65 7.98
N PHE A 68 -3.35 24.15 6.76
CA PHE A 68 -3.18 25.59 6.49
C PHE A 68 -4.48 26.20 5.98
N CYS A 69 -4.73 27.45 6.33
CA CYS A 69 -5.86 28.19 5.79
C CYS A 69 -5.61 28.52 4.30
N SER A 70 -6.43 27.94 3.43
CA SER A 70 -6.37 28.07 1.99
C SER A 70 -7.08 29.36 1.54
N GLU A 71 -6.90 29.75 0.29
CA GLU A 71 -7.42 31.00 -0.29
C GLU A 71 -8.95 31.07 -0.35
N ASP A 72 -9.61 29.90 -0.30
CA ASP A 72 -11.06 29.71 -0.30
C ASP A 72 -11.69 29.87 1.10
N GLY A 73 -10.91 30.28 2.11
CA GLY A 73 -11.38 30.43 3.48
C GLY A 73 -11.67 29.10 4.18
N LYS A 74 -11.09 27.99 3.68
CA LYS A 74 -11.17 26.66 4.31
C LYS A 74 -9.79 26.13 4.62
N PHE A 75 -9.70 25.17 5.52
CA PHE A 75 -8.45 24.46 5.75
C PHE A 75 -8.13 23.50 4.59
N SER A 76 -6.84 23.35 4.32
CA SER A 76 -6.30 22.55 3.21
C SER A 76 -6.70 21.08 3.20
N SER A 77 -7.12 20.53 4.34
CA SER A 77 -7.63 19.17 4.47
C SER A 77 -8.60 19.06 5.65
N ALA A 78 -9.32 17.95 5.73
CA ALA A 78 -10.19 17.66 6.87
C ALA A 78 -9.37 17.42 8.16
N ALA A 79 -10.00 17.66 9.31
CA ALA A 79 -9.38 17.39 10.59
C ALA A 79 -8.98 15.89 10.70
N PRO A 80 -7.76 15.59 11.18
CA PRO A 80 -7.29 14.21 11.31
C PRO A 80 -8.01 13.47 12.45
N THR A 81 -7.78 12.16 12.54
CA THR A 81 -8.33 11.33 13.62
C THR A 81 -7.22 10.73 14.46
N CYS A 82 -7.43 10.58 15.77
CA CYS A 82 -6.50 9.89 16.65
C CYS A 82 -6.93 8.43 16.82
N VAL A 83 -6.05 7.50 16.44
CA VAL A 83 -6.34 6.06 16.47
C VAL A 83 -5.29 5.32 17.29
N ARG A 84 -5.72 4.29 18.01
CA ARG A 84 -4.78 3.34 18.61
C ARG A 84 -4.35 2.36 17.52
N VAL A 85 -3.05 2.21 17.34
CA VAL A 85 -2.48 1.28 16.36
C VAL A 85 -1.77 0.17 17.10
N GLU A 86 -2.22 -1.05 16.87
CA GLU A 86 -1.63 -2.25 17.42
C GLU A 86 -1.81 -3.40 16.44
N CYS A 87 -0.72 -3.81 15.79
CA CYS A 87 -0.75 -4.94 14.87
C CYS A 87 -0.72 -6.25 15.65
N LYS A 88 -1.54 -7.21 15.23
CA LYS A 88 -1.52 -8.57 15.78
C LYS A 88 -0.17 -9.22 15.53
N ASP A 89 0.23 -10.09 16.44
CA ASP A 89 1.47 -10.84 16.33
C ASP A 89 1.51 -11.63 15.01
N PRO A 90 2.50 -11.36 14.14
CA PRO A 90 2.60 -11.98 12.83
C PRO A 90 3.03 -13.44 12.93
N VAL A 91 2.29 -14.35 12.28
CA VAL A 91 2.58 -15.79 12.24
C VAL A 91 2.93 -16.21 10.81
N ILE A 92 4.13 -16.77 10.63
CA ILE A 92 4.62 -17.27 9.34
C ILE A 92 4.91 -18.76 9.44
N ILE A 93 4.13 -19.57 8.72
CA ILE A 93 4.34 -21.02 8.66
C ILE A 93 5.68 -21.28 7.96
N ASN A 94 6.53 -22.12 8.56
CA ASN A 94 7.89 -22.42 8.11
C ASN A 94 8.84 -21.22 8.06
N GLY A 95 8.49 -20.12 8.73
CA GLY A 95 9.37 -18.99 9.01
C GLY A 95 9.66 -18.84 10.49
N PHE A 96 10.63 -17.99 10.82
CA PHE A 96 10.92 -17.56 12.18
C PHE A 96 11.26 -16.06 12.21
N TRP A 97 11.11 -15.49 13.39
CA TRP A 97 11.49 -14.11 13.67
C TRP A 97 13.01 -13.99 13.69
N GLU A 98 13.56 -13.18 12.79
CA GLU A 98 15.01 -12.93 12.73
C GLU A 98 15.39 -11.71 13.56
N SER A 99 14.69 -10.59 13.38
CA SER A 99 14.97 -9.33 14.08
C SER A 99 13.79 -8.36 14.04
N GLY A 100 13.83 -7.30 14.85
CA GLY A 100 12.81 -6.24 14.85
C GLY A 100 12.16 -5.97 16.21
N SER A 101 11.05 -5.22 16.19
CA SER A 101 10.31 -4.75 17.36
C SER A 101 9.50 -5.86 18.01
N ARG A 102 9.70 -6.13 19.31
CA ARG A 102 8.90 -7.11 20.09
C ARG A 102 7.46 -6.64 20.33
N PRO A 103 6.51 -7.56 20.61
CA PRO A 103 5.15 -7.19 21.02
C PRO A 103 5.14 -6.33 22.30
N PRO A 104 4.19 -5.40 22.46
CA PRO A 104 3.11 -5.05 21.52
C PRO A 104 3.58 -4.21 20.32
N HIS A 105 3.10 -4.55 19.13
CA HIS A 105 3.53 -3.94 17.87
C HIS A 105 2.77 -2.65 17.55
N LYS A 106 3.36 -1.51 17.90
CA LYS A 106 2.80 -0.18 17.65
C LYS A 106 3.03 0.30 16.20
N TYR A 107 2.46 1.46 15.86
CA TYR A 107 2.67 2.09 14.55
C TYR A 107 4.15 2.22 14.18
N LYS A 108 4.48 1.90 12.93
CA LYS A 108 5.84 1.83 12.38
C LYS A 108 6.76 0.80 13.03
N ALA A 109 6.27 -0.08 13.91
CA ALA A 109 7.03 -1.24 14.35
C ALA A 109 7.39 -2.10 13.12
N THR A 110 8.64 -2.56 13.07
CA THR A 110 9.16 -3.37 11.98
C THR A 110 9.58 -4.73 12.47
N VAL A 111 9.29 -5.77 11.68
CA VAL A 111 9.69 -7.15 11.98
C VAL A 111 10.25 -7.77 10.72
N THR A 112 11.38 -8.44 10.85
CA THR A 112 12.05 -9.16 9.76
C THR A 112 12.00 -10.65 10.02
N PHE A 113 11.57 -11.39 9.02
CA PHE A 113 11.44 -12.85 9.05
C PHE A 113 12.47 -13.53 8.17
N LYS A 114 12.74 -14.78 8.52
CA LYS A 114 13.54 -15.69 7.73
C LYS A 114 12.85 -17.05 7.62
N CYS A 115 12.95 -17.67 6.45
CA CYS A 115 12.41 -19.01 6.27
C CYS A 115 13.35 -20.05 6.90
N LYS A 116 12.78 -21.16 7.37
CA LYS A 116 13.54 -22.33 7.80
C LYS A 116 14.36 -22.90 6.63
N PRO A 117 15.41 -23.71 6.90
CA PRO A 117 16.11 -24.44 5.84
C PRO A 117 15.13 -25.22 4.96
N GLU A 118 15.44 -25.36 3.67
CA GLU A 118 14.57 -25.96 2.63
C GLU A 118 13.32 -25.16 2.22
N TYR A 119 13.16 -23.93 2.70
CA TYR A 119 12.08 -23.03 2.29
C TYR A 119 12.63 -21.72 1.70
N THR A 120 12.01 -21.27 0.61
CA THR A 120 12.28 -19.96 0.00
C THR A 120 11.17 -18.98 0.36
N MET A 121 11.56 -17.72 0.58
CA MET A 121 10.65 -16.64 0.90
C MET A 121 10.00 -16.04 -0.35
N ILE A 122 8.68 -15.90 -0.32
CA ILE A 122 7.89 -15.15 -1.30
C ILE A 122 7.33 -13.90 -0.62
N GLY A 123 7.68 -12.73 -1.14
CA GLY A 123 7.32 -11.42 -0.58
C GLY A 123 8.51 -10.71 0.05
N LYS A 124 8.25 -9.62 0.80
CA LYS A 124 9.30 -8.89 1.51
C LYS A 124 9.57 -9.52 2.89
N PRO A 125 10.85 -9.74 3.27
CA PRO A 125 11.19 -10.30 4.58
C PRO A 125 10.85 -9.37 5.74
N THR A 126 10.90 -8.06 5.48
CA THR A 126 10.58 -7.03 6.47
C THR A 126 9.20 -6.48 6.22
N VAL A 127 8.40 -6.45 7.29
CA VAL A 127 7.06 -5.87 7.32
C VAL A 127 7.00 -4.74 8.34
N THR A 128 6.10 -3.78 8.12
CA THR A 128 5.89 -2.63 9.00
C THR A 128 4.42 -2.55 9.41
N CYS A 129 4.17 -2.25 10.69
CA CYS A 129 2.83 -2.04 11.20
C CYS A 129 2.30 -0.67 10.75
N ASN A 130 1.27 -0.68 9.91
CA ASN A 130 0.66 0.52 9.34
C ASN A 130 -0.39 1.15 10.28
N ILE A 131 -0.81 2.37 9.91
CA ILE A 131 -1.81 3.16 10.64
C ILE A 131 -3.19 2.47 10.74
N ASP A 132 -3.46 1.48 9.90
CA ASP A 132 -4.68 0.67 9.88
C ASP A 132 -4.58 -0.61 10.73
N SER A 133 -3.52 -0.73 11.54
CA SER A 133 -3.22 -1.92 12.34
C SER A 133 -3.02 -3.19 11.51
N LYS A 134 -2.55 -3.03 10.26
CA LYS A 134 -2.17 -4.14 9.38
C LYS A 134 -0.68 -4.10 9.06
N TRP A 135 -0.14 -5.27 8.77
CA TRP A 135 1.23 -5.41 8.29
C TRP A 135 1.33 -5.09 6.79
N SER A 136 2.29 -4.25 6.42
CA SER A 136 2.57 -3.87 5.03
C SER A 136 4.04 -4.13 4.67
N PRO A 137 4.35 -4.66 3.47
CA PRO A 137 3.44 -4.90 2.34
C PRO A 137 2.52 -6.13 2.48
N GLY A 138 2.55 -6.80 3.63
CA GLY A 138 1.84 -8.04 3.92
C GLY A 138 2.82 -9.09 4.43
N LEU A 139 2.34 -10.09 5.15
CA LEU A 139 3.21 -11.14 5.69
C LEU A 139 3.78 -12.01 4.55
N PRO A 140 5.10 -12.26 4.51
CA PRO A 140 5.69 -13.14 3.51
C PRO A 140 5.26 -14.59 3.73
N LYS A 141 5.41 -15.40 2.67
CA LYS A 141 5.14 -16.84 2.71
C LYS A 141 6.42 -17.62 2.49
N CYS A 142 6.61 -18.69 3.23
CA CYS A 142 7.72 -19.63 3.01
C CYS A 142 7.19 -20.83 2.24
N THR A 143 7.67 -21.03 1.02
CA THR A 143 7.34 -22.21 0.19
C THR A 143 8.51 -23.17 0.19
N LYS A 144 8.22 -24.47 0.34
CA LYS A 144 9.27 -25.49 0.26
C LYS A 144 9.96 -25.34 -1.10
N ASN A 145 11.29 -25.43 -1.11
CA ASN A 145 12.04 -25.58 -2.35
C ASN A 145 11.46 -26.80 -3.04
N GLY A 146 10.75 -26.58 -4.15
CA GLY A 146 10.31 -27.70 -4.97
C GLY A 146 11.58 -28.43 -5.34
N ASN A 147 11.77 -29.63 -4.79
CA ASN A 147 12.52 -30.63 -5.53
C ASN A 147 11.85 -30.63 -6.90
N ALA A 148 12.54 -30.16 -7.94
CA ALA A 148 12.25 -30.58 -9.29
C ALA A 148 12.51 -32.10 -9.32
N LEU A 149 11.62 -32.88 -8.71
CA LEU A 149 11.39 -34.23 -9.15
C LEU A 149 10.66 -34.04 -10.48
N VAL A 150 11.44 -33.95 -11.57
CA VAL A 150 10.96 -34.35 -12.88
C VAL A 150 10.66 -35.85 -12.74
N GLY A 151 9.48 -36.14 -12.20
CA GLY A 151 8.97 -37.47 -11.90
C GLY A 151 7.79 -37.78 -12.80
N ASN A 152 8.12 -38.19 -14.03
CA ASN A 152 7.42 -39.10 -14.95
C ASN A 152 5.96 -38.89 -15.36
N GLY A 153 5.70 -39.06 -16.67
CA GLY A 153 4.35 -39.21 -17.21
C GLY A 153 4.22 -39.58 -18.70
N ASN A 154 5.04 -40.48 -19.26
CA ASN A 154 4.68 -41.13 -20.53
C ASN A 154 3.71 -42.29 -20.25
N ALA A 155 2.43 -41.95 -20.08
CA ALA A 155 1.32 -42.89 -20.15
C ALA A 155 0.64 -42.70 -21.52
N LEU A 156 0.95 -43.59 -22.47
CA LEU A 156 0.14 -43.76 -23.68
C LEU A 156 -0.62 -45.08 -23.54
N VAL A 157 -1.89 -44.95 -23.17
CA VAL A 157 -2.89 -46.02 -23.23
C VAL A 157 -3.75 -45.82 -24.46
N GLY A 158 -3.72 -46.80 -25.36
CA GLY A 158 -4.90 -47.27 -26.11
C GLY A 158 -5.14 -46.70 -27.52
N GLY A 159 -4.97 -47.56 -28.53
CA GLY A 159 -5.53 -47.38 -29.87
C GLY A 159 -5.49 -48.69 -30.65
N LEU A 160 -6.57 -49.47 -30.58
CA LEU A 160 -6.83 -50.65 -31.41
C LEU A 160 -7.05 -50.22 -32.87
N THR A 161 -6.38 -50.85 -33.84
CA THR A 161 -6.94 -51.32 -35.13
C THR A 161 -5.86 -51.94 -36.02
N GLY A 162 -6.16 -53.12 -36.58
CA GLY A 162 -5.64 -53.53 -37.90
C GLY A 162 -4.43 -54.46 -37.90
N ALA A 163 -4.70 -55.76 -37.99
CA ALA A 163 -3.72 -56.77 -38.36
C ALA A 163 -3.33 -56.65 -39.84
N VAL A 164 -2.03 -56.70 -40.15
CA VAL A 164 -1.51 -57.40 -41.33
C VAL A 164 -0.16 -58.01 -40.95
N VAL A 165 -0.14 -59.34 -40.80
CA VAL A 165 1.07 -60.13 -40.61
C VAL A 165 1.66 -60.36 -42.01
N THR A 166 2.67 -59.60 -42.38
CA THR A 166 3.51 -59.92 -43.55
C THR A 166 4.79 -60.58 -43.05
N ILE A 167 4.85 -61.90 -43.18
CA ILE A 167 6.04 -62.72 -42.96
C ILE A 167 7.02 -62.46 -44.11
N PRO A 168 8.22 -61.91 -43.89
CA PRO A 168 9.28 -61.99 -44.87
C PRO A 168 9.90 -63.38 -44.79
N ILE A 169 9.79 -64.09 -45.91
CA ILE A 169 10.25 -65.44 -46.18
C ILE A 169 11.73 -65.60 -45.79
N LEU A 170 12.01 -66.61 -44.97
CA LEU A 170 13.34 -67.18 -44.79
C LEU A 170 13.87 -67.67 -46.15
N LEU A 171 14.88 -67.01 -46.71
CA LEU A 171 15.80 -67.65 -47.63
C LEU A 171 17.11 -67.93 -46.89
N VAL A 172 17.17 -69.16 -46.42
CA VAL A 172 18.37 -69.90 -46.06
C VAL A 172 19.21 -70.08 -47.31
N GLN A 173 20.48 -69.68 -47.28
CA GLN A 173 21.51 -70.36 -48.06
C GLN A 173 22.88 -70.32 -47.37
N ASN A 174 23.08 -71.37 -46.57
CA ASN A 174 24.30 -72.16 -46.34
C ASN A 174 25.62 -71.70 -47.00
N TYR A 175 26.62 -71.44 -46.15
CA TYR A 175 27.86 -72.21 -45.98
C TYR A 175 28.49 -72.88 -47.24
N TRP A 176 29.72 -72.48 -47.61
CA TRP A 176 30.98 -73.26 -47.52
C TRP A 176 32.09 -72.74 -48.47
N MET A 177 33.31 -72.81 -47.92
CA MET A 177 34.67 -72.65 -48.49
C MET A 177 35.20 -71.23 -48.72
#